data_AF-A0AAU9JH99-F1
#
_entry.id   AF-A0AAU9JH99-F1
#
_cell.length_a   1.000
_cell.length_b   1.000
_cell.length_c   1.000
_cell.angle_alpha   90.00
_cell.angle_beta   90.00
_cell.angle_gamma   90.00
#
_symmetry.space_group_name_H-M   'P 1'
#
loop_
_entity.id
_entity.type
_entity.pdbx_description
1 polymer ?
#
loop_
_entity_poly.entity_id
_entity_poly.type
_entity_poly.pdbx_seq_one_letter_code
_entity_poly.pdbx_strand_id
1 'polypeptide(L)'
;MFLVRVQIKNLMAKTFVTFNTRQNFKMVRRTLFLITWKAFLTYSCLCPSTYLGNGHCDSQCNVAACNYDQGDCDSDSSGSSDSNTIIATIVGVVVGIFVIFWLVIGCTIYCKYLHKKKNQVSCGIQNEIDGNSIRGSDIESSQLITKEIIQKISPIENYYVGIPMEGDPMCSVCYIDFKIGDWIRRTHCLHLFHAKCLDEWLLSRNLTPKCPTCERPFLE
;
A
#
# COMPACT_ATOMS: atom_id res chain seq x y z
N MET A 1 30.18 -15.49 -24.92
CA MET A 1 29.39 -15.95 -26.08
C MET A 1 29.28 -17.47 -25.94
N PHE A 2 28.04 -17.96 -25.81
CA PHE A 2 27.62 -19.35 -25.55
C PHE A 2 27.93 -19.94 -24.14
N LEU A 3 26.85 -20.29 -23.44
CA LEU A 3 26.75 -21.14 -22.23
C LEU A 3 26.92 -20.50 -20.85
N VAL A 4 26.26 -19.37 -20.59
CA VAL A 4 25.91 -18.95 -19.22
C VAL A 4 24.42 -18.58 -19.21
N ARG A 5 23.55 -19.52 -18.79
CA ARG A 5 22.19 -19.30 -18.19
C ARG A 5 21.17 -20.45 -18.32
N VAL A 6 21.55 -21.73 -18.52
CA VAL A 6 20.57 -22.86 -18.43
C VAL A 6 21.17 -24.12 -17.79
N GLN A 7 21.22 -24.15 -16.45
CA GLN A 7 21.13 -25.34 -15.57
C GLN A 7 20.73 -24.79 -14.17
N ILE A 8 19.44 -24.56 -13.90
CA ILE A 8 18.58 -25.46 -13.12
C ILE A 8 18.98 -25.43 -11.62
N LYS A 9 18.37 -24.56 -10.79
CA LYS A 9 17.10 -24.81 -10.08
C LYS A 9 17.04 -26.07 -9.19
N ASN A 10 18.16 -26.77 -8.92
CA ASN A 10 18.15 -28.07 -8.23
C ASN A 10 18.90 -28.18 -6.88
N LEU A 11 19.22 -27.09 -6.19
CA LEU A 11 19.86 -27.16 -4.85
C LEU A 11 19.15 -26.38 -3.73
N MET A 12 17.85 -26.09 -3.89
CA MET A 12 17.00 -25.48 -2.84
C MET A 12 15.95 -26.47 -2.28
N ALA A 13 16.12 -27.78 -2.49
CA ALA A 13 15.10 -28.77 -2.16
C ALA A 13 15.59 -29.99 -1.34
N LYS A 14 16.72 -29.91 -0.63
CA LYS A 14 17.27 -31.07 0.11
C LYS A 14 17.71 -30.88 1.56
N THR A 15 17.39 -29.79 2.22
CA THR A 15 17.60 -29.67 3.68
C THR A 15 16.42 -29.04 4.43
N PHE A 16 15.22 -29.11 3.84
CA PHE A 16 13.97 -28.98 4.59
C PHE A 16 13.59 -30.39 5.08
N VAL A 17 14.19 -30.85 6.17
CA VAL A 17 13.61 -31.77 7.16
C VAL A 17 14.59 -31.82 8.35
N THR A 18 14.07 -31.49 9.52
CA THR A 18 14.59 -31.65 10.89
C THR A 18 15.38 -30.51 11.55
N PHE A 19 14.74 -30.00 12.61
CA PHE A 19 15.34 -29.65 13.90
C PHE A 19 15.71 -28.18 14.19
N ASN A 20 14.64 -27.43 14.40
CA ASN A 20 14.50 -26.28 15.29
C ASN A 20 15.16 -26.48 16.68
N THR A 21 16.17 -25.68 17.05
CA THR A 21 16.60 -25.51 18.46
C THR A 21 16.89 -24.06 18.81
N ARG A 22 15.80 -23.37 19.14
CA ARG A 22 15.65 -22.03 19.75
C ARG A 22 16.28 -21.85 21.17
N GLN A 23 17.30 -22.62 21.58
CA GLN A 23 17.67 -22.75 23.00
C GLN A 23 19.06 -22.26 23.45
N ASN A 24 19.91 -21.72 22.57
CA ASN A 24 21.31 -21.39 22.95
C ASN A 24 21.62 -19.92 23.29
N PHE A 25 20.63 -19.00 23.36
CA PHE A 25 20.93 -17.57 23.61
C PHE A 25 20.62 -17.06 25.04
N LYS A 26 19.98 -17.86 25.90
CA LYS A 26 19.61 -17.40 27.27
C LYS A 26 20.74 -17.48 28.30
N MET A 27 21.90 -18.06 27.95
CA MET A 27 22.99 -18.32 28.91
C MET A 27 24.09 -17.24 28.93
N VAL A 28 24.18 -16.39 27.90
CA VAL A 28 25.19 -15.31 27.83
C VAL A 28 24.76 -14.05 28.61
N ARG A 29 23.48 -13.95 28.97
CA ARG A 29 22.89 -12.76 29.62
C ARG A 29 23.05 -12.75 31.16
N ARG A 30 23.46 -13.87 31.77
CA ARG A 30 23.58 -14.00 33.24
C ARG A 30 24.98 -13.74 33.78
N THR A 31 26.02 -13.92 32.98
CA THR A 31 27.42 -13.78 33.40
C THR A 31 27.96 -12.36 33.26
N LEU A 32 27.30 -11.47 32.50
CA LEU A 32 27.63 -10.04 32.39
C LEU A 32 27.07 -9.17 33.52
N PHE A 33 26.10 -9.67 34.30
CA PHE A 33 25.36 -8.88 35.30
C PHE A 33 26.10 -8.69 36.63
N LEU A 34 27.11 -9.51 36.91
CA LEU A 34 27.84 -9.48 38.20
C LEU A 34 29.12 -8.63 38.15
N ILE A 35 29.64 -8.36 36.95
CA ILE A 35 30.86 -7.54 36.76
C ILE A 35 30.52 -6.04 36.77
N THR A 36 29.29 -5.67 36.42
CA THR A 36 28.79 -4.27 36.47
C THR A 36 28.30 -3.85 37.86
N TRP A 37 27.87 -4.79 38.72
CA TRP A 37 27.36 -4.46 40.06
C TRP A 37 28.45 -3.94 41.02
N LYS A 38 29.73 -4.30 40.82
CA LYS A 38 30.84 -3.81 41.66
C LYS A 38 31.28 -2.38 41.36
N ALA A 39 30.83 -1.76 40.26
CA ALA A 39 31.07 -0.35 39.97
C ALA A 39 30.02 0.59 40.58
N PHE A 40 28.97 0.05 41.22
CA PHE A 40 27.86 0.82 41.79
C PHE A 40 28.13 1.41 43.19
N LEU A 41 29.33 1.22 43.76
CA LEU A 41 29.61 1.59 45.16
C LEU A 41 30.46 2.87 45.34
N THR A 42 30.61 3.73 44.33
CA THR A 42 31.32 5.02 44.50
C THR A 42 30.66 6.19 43.76
N TYR A 43 29.39 6.46 44.04
CA TYR A 43 28.73 7.73 43.70
C TYR A 43 27.85 8.17 44.88
N SER A 44 28.48 8.57 45.99
CA SER A 44 27.76 9.13 47.14
C SER A 44 27.70 10.66 47.00
N CYS A 45 26.56 11.25 47.31
CA CYS A 45 26.38 12.70 47.39
C CYS A 45 27.19 13.27 48.56
N LEU A 46 28.11 14.21 48.30
CA LEU A 46 28.91 14.91 49.32
C LEU A 46 28.36 16.33 49.65
N CYS A 47 27.09 16.60 49.35
CA CYS A 47 26.47 17.90 49.62
C CYS A 47 26.06 18.01 51.11
N PRO A 48 26.29 19.17 51.77
CA PRO A 48 25.70 19.45 53.08
C PRO A 48 24.18 19.45 53.03
N SER A 49 23.51 18.91 54.05
CA SER A 49 22.05 18.79 54.07
C SER A 49 21.29 20.12 54.04
N THR A 50 21.94 21.25 54.31
CA THR A 50 21.34 22.60 54.24
C THR A 50 21.36 23.19 52.83
N TYR A 51 22.15 22.62 51.93
CA TYR A 51 22.33 23.05 50.54
C TYR A 51 21.67 22.09 49.56
N LEU A 52 20.92 21.10 50.06
CA LEU A 52 20.28 20.10 49.22
C LEU A 52 18.76 20.35 49.23
N GLY A 53 18.19 20.76 48.12
CA GLY A 53 16.74 21.00 48.02
C GLY A 53 16.28 22.22 48.84
N ASN A 54 17.09 23.27 48.92
CA ASN A 54 16.83 24.47 49.71
C ASN A 54 16.07 25.56 48.94
N GLY A 55 15.65 25.30 47.71
CA GLY A 55 15.00 26.23 46.80
C GLY A 55 15.98 27.16 46.06
N HIS A 56 17.28 26.91 46.12
CA HIS A 56 18.31 27.64 45.39
C HIS A 56 19.19 26.67 44.61
N CYS A 57 19.67 27.06 43.44
CA CYS A 57 20.56 26.19 42.66
C CYS A 57 22.00 26.29 43.18
N ASP A 58 22.39 25.35 44.03
CA ASP A 58 23.75 25.21 44.52
C ASP A 58 24.56 24.34 43.55
N SER A 59 25.38 24.99 42.71
CA SER A 59 26.21 24.30 41.70
C SER A 59 27.11 23.18 42.27
N GLN A 60 27.45 23.25 43.56
CA GLN A 60 28.22 22.23 44.28
C GLN A 60 27.41 20.97 44.61
N CYS A 61 26.09 21.09 44.63
CA CYS A 61 25.13 20.01 44.86
C CYS A 61 24.44 19.56 43.55
N ASN A 62 24.78 20.20 42.42
CA ASN A 62 24.26 19.89 41.08
C ASN A 62 24.97 18.70 40.41
N VAL A 63 24.95 17.54 41.08
CA VAL A 63 25.50 16.28 40.55
C VAL A 63 24.44 15.18 40.58
N ALA A 64 24.53 14.22 39.66
CA ALA A 64 23.56 13.12 39.55
C ALA A 64 23.44 12.30 40.85
N ALA A 65 24.54 12.17 41.61
CA ALA A 65 24.51 11.49 42.91
C ALA A 65 23.64 12.20 43.97
N CYS A 66 23.42 13.52 43.80
CA CYS A 66 22.60 14.38 44.64
C CYS A 66 21.26 14.74 43.98
N ASN A 67 20.86 14.02 42.92
CA ASN A 67 19.68 14.32 42.11
C ASN A 67 19.59 15.79 41.66
N TYR A 68 20.73 16.37 41.25
CA TYR A 68 20.81 17.75 40.75
C TYR A 68 20.20 18.77 41.73
N ASP A 69 20.71 18.78 42.96
CA ASP A 69 20.21 19.62 44.06
C ASP A 69 18.70 19.42 44.35
N GLN A 70 18.26 18.15 44.37
CA GLN A 70 16.84 17.77 44.46
C GLN A 70 15.92 18.42 43.40
N GLY A 71 16.49 18.86 42.27
CA GLY A 71 15.75 19.49 41.17
C GLY A 71 15.67 21.01 41.25
N ASP A 72 16.31 21.67 42.22
CA ASP A 72 16.31 23.13 42.33
C ASP A 72 17.13 23.83 41.23
N CYS A 73 18.04 23.11 40.59
CA CYS A 73 18.82 23.61 39.44
C CYS A 73 18.12 23.48 38.08
N ASP A 74 17.01 22.76 38.04
CA ASP A 74 16.12 22.68 36.88
C ASP A 74 14.90 23.56 37.14
N SER A 75 15.14 24.85 37.36
CA SER A 75 14.09 25.85 37.63
C SER A 75 13.27 26.14 36.37
N ASP A 76 12.43 25.19 36.01
CA ASP A 76 11.33 25.33 35.05
C ASP A 76 10.02 24.95 35.75
N SER A 77 9.74 25.62 36.87
CA SER A 77 8.43 25.52 37.51
C SER A 77 8.08 26.78 38.30
N SER A 78 7.86 27.88 37.58
CA SER A 78 6.84 28.85 37.99
C SER A 78 5.62 28.64 37.12
N GLY A 79 4.51 28.19 37.72
CA GLY A 79 3.21 28.13 37.08
C GLY A 79 2.67 29.52 36.72
N SER A 80 3.20 30.12 35.66
CA SER A 80 2.56 31.17 34.89
C SER A 80 1.95 30.53 33.65
N SER A 81 0.66 30.75 33.45
CA SER A 81 0.01 30.49 32.16
C SER A 81 0.63 31.41 31.12
N ASP A 82 1.79 31.05 30.59
CA ASP A 82 2.47 31.81 29.56
C ASP A 82 1.58 31.78 28.33
N SER A 83 1.11 32.95 27.89
CA SER A 83 0.29 33.13 26.69
C SER A 83 0.82 32.37 25.47
N ASN A 84 2.15 32.19 25.41
CA ASN A 84 2.83 31.38 24.40
C ASN A 84 2.45 29.89 24.44
N THR A 85 2.24 29.29 25.62
CA THR A 85 1.80 27.90 25.76
C THR A 85 0.35 27.72 25.30
N ILE A 86 -0.52 28.71 25.59
CA ILE A 86 -1.92 28.71 25.14
C ILE A 86 -1.98 28.88 23.61
N ILE A 87 -1.17 29.76 23.04
CA ILE A 87 -1.11 29.93 21.57
C ILE A 87 -0.56 28.67 20.91
N ALA A 88 0.52 28.08 21.44
CA ALA A 88 1.12 26.86 20.89
C ALA A 88 0.15 25.67 20.92
N THR A 89 -0.63 25.53 22.01
CA THR A 89 -1.64 24.47 22.12
C THR A 89 -2.80 24.68 21.14
N ILE A 90 -3.33 25.90 21.01
CA ILE A 90 -4.40 26.20 20.04
C ILE A 90 -3.92 25.95 18.60
N VAL A 91 -2.74 26.45 18.23
CA VAL A 91 -2.17 26.25 16.90
C VAL A 91 -1.95 24.77 16.63
N GLY A 92 -1.44 24.01 17.61
CA GLY A 92 -1.26 22.56 17.50
C GLY A 92 -2.57 21.81 17.25
N VAL A 93 -3.64 22.15 17.97
CA VAL A 93 -4.97 21.54 17.79
C VAL A 93 -5.54 21.89 16.41
N VAL A 94 -5.44 23.15 15.98
CA VAL A 94 -5.94 23.59 14.66
C VAL A 94 -5.20 22.87 13.53
N VAL A 95 -3.85 22.84 13.58
CA VAL A 95 -3.03 22.13 12.59
C VAL A 95 -3.36 20.63 12.59
N GLY A 96 -3.53 20.02 13.77
CA GLY A 96 -3.96 18.63 13.91
C GLY A 96 -5.31 18.35 13.25
N ILE A 97 -6.32 19.20 13.48
CA ILE A 97 -7.64 19.08 12.86
C ILE A 97 -7.53 19.20 11.33
N PHE A 98 -6.74 20.15 10.82
CA PHE A 98 -6.51 20.29 9.38
C PHE A 98 -5.87 19.04 8.79
N VAL A 99 -4.82 18.50 9.42
CA VAL A 99 -4.15 17.27 8.94
C VAL A 99 -5.13 16.09 8.93
N ILE A 100 -5.90 15.90 10.00
CA ILE A 100 -6.91 14.84 10.09
C ILE A 100 -7.98 15.02 9.01
N PHE A 101 -8.46 16.24 8.80
CA PHE A 101 -9.44 16.55 7.76
C PHE A 101 -8.93 16.19 6.36
N TRP A 102 -7.70 16.59 6.02
CA TRP A 102 -7.08 16.25 4.74
C TRP A 102 -6.82 14.75 4.59
N LEU A 103 -6.45 14.05 5.66
CA LEU A 103 -6.29 12.59 5.64
C LEU A 103 -7.63 11.88 5.43
N VAL A 104 -8.69 12.32 6.09
CA VAL A 104 -10.04 11.76 5.91
C VAL A 104 -10.56 12.05 4.51
N ILE A 105 -10.39 13.26 3.99
CA ILE A 105 -10.76 13.60 2.61
C ILE A 105 -9.95 12.76 1.62
N GLY A 106 -8.64 12.67 1.80
CA GLY A 106 -7.78 11.83 0.97
C GLY A 106 -8.22 10.37 1.00
N CYS A 107 -8.52 9.83 2.18
CA CYS A 107 -9.03 8.48 2.36
C CYS A 107 -10.40 8.28 1.69
N THR A 108 -11.33 9.22 1.80
CA THR A 108 -12.65 9.12 1.16
C THR A 108 -12.57 9.21 -0.37
N ILE A 109 -11.73 10.11 -0.91
CA ILE A 109 -11.46 10.21 -2.35
C ILE A 109 -10.79 8.93 -2.84
N TYR A 110 -9.79 8.43 -2.12
CA TYR A 110 -9.09 7.19 -2.46
C TYR A 110 -10.03 5.98 -2.41
N CYS A 111 -10.87 5.86 -1.37
CA CYS A 111 -11.91 4.84 -1.27
C CYS A 111 -12.91 4.92 -2.43
N LYS A 112 -13.36 6.13 -2.82
CA LYS A 112 -14.22 6.32 -4.00
C LYS A 112 -13.52 5.99 -5.31
N TYR A 113 -12.23 6.30 -5.43
CA TYR A 113 -11.40 5.94 -6.58
C TYR A 113 -11.27 4.41 -6.69
N LEU A 114 -10.98 3.73 -5.58
CA LEU A 114 -10.96 2.26 -5.50
C LEU A 114 -12.35 1.66 -5.74
N HIS A 115 -13.43 2.31 -5.29
CA HIS A 115 -14.80 1.87 -5.54
C HIS A 115 -15.20 2.08 -7.00
N LYS A 116 -14.76 3.14 -7.66
CA LYS A 116 -14.93 3.34 -9.11
C LYS A 116 -14.18 2.25 -9.89
N LYS A 117 -12.99 1.84 -9.41
CA LYS A 117 -12.23 0.68 -9.90
C LYS A 117 -12.95 -0.65 -9.65
N LYS A 118 -13.67 -0.81 -8.53
CA LYS A 118 -14.47 -2.02 -8.19
C LYS A 118 -15.84 -2.08 -8.89
N ASN A 119 -16.49 -0.95 -9.13
CA ASN A 119 -17.78 -0.85 -9.85
C ASN A 119 -17.64 -0.99 -11.38
N GLN A 120 -16.41 -1.05 -11.91
CA GLN A 120 -16.18 -1.59 -13.24
C GLN A 120 -16.14 -3.13 -13.26
N VAL A 121 -16.14 -3.78 -12.09
CA VAL A 121 -16.16 -5.24 -11.89
C VAL A 121 -17.37 -5.63 -11.04
N SER A 122 -18.57 -5.18 -11.45
CA SER A 122 -19.82 -5.81 -11.01
C SER A 122 -20.50 -6.34 -12.27
N CYS A 123 -20.45 -7.66 -12.46
CA CYS A 123 -21.28 -8.34 -13.43
C CYS A 123 -22.74 -8.20 -12.97
N GLY A 124 -23.45 -7.23 -13.54
CA GLY A 124 -24.90 -7.23 -13.57
C GLY A 124 -25.33 -7.80 -14.91
N ILE A 125 -25.59 -9.11 -14.96
CA ILE A 125 -26.61 -9.63 -15.87
C ILE A 125 -27.93 -9.30 -15.17
N GLN A 126 -28.54 -8.16 -15.52
CA GLN A 126 -29.99 -8.03 -15.34
C GLN A 126 -30.60 -8.53 -16.65
N ASN A 127 -30.93 -9.82 -16.69
CA ASN A 127 -31.84 -10.34 -17.70
C ASN A 127 -33.24 -9.83 -17.31
N GLU A 128 -33.72 -8.80 -18.00
CA GLU A 128 -35.16 -8.55 -18.10
C GLU A 128 -35.54 -8.84 -19.54
N ILE A 129 -36.09 -10.04 -19.72
CA ILE A 129 -36.76 -10.44 -20.94
C ILE A 129 -38.12 -9.75 -20.89
N ASP A 130 -38.24 -8.59 -21.53
CA ASP A 130 -39.52 -8.10 -21.99
C ASP A 130 -39.52 -8.14 -23.51
N GLY A 131 -40.20 -9.14 -24.03
CA GLY A 131 -40.43 -9.28 -25.45
C GLY A 131 -41.41 -8.21 -25.93
N ASN A 132 -41.06 -7.52 -27.02
CA ASN A 132 -41.95 -7.50 -28.17
C ASN A 132 -41.19 -7.19 -29.47
N SER A 133 -41.68 -7.85 -30.51
CA SER A 133 -41.31 -7.83 -31.93
C SER A 133 -41.28 -6.43 -32.56
N ILE A 134 -40.40 -6.22 -33.56
CA ILE A 134 -40.80 -6.02 -34.97
C ILE A 134 -39.58 -6.00 -35.91
N ARG A 135 -39.82 -6.61 -37.08
CA ARG A 135 -38.96 -6.83 -38.24
C ARG A 135 -38.69 -5.57 -39.06
N GLY A 136 -37.51 -5.57 -39.69
CA GLY A 136 -37.32 -5.19 -41.10
C GLY A 136 -36.86 -3.77 -41.39
N SER A 137 -35.66 -3.64 -41.95
CA SER A 137 -35.35 -3.03 -43.27
C SER A 137 -33.96 -2.38 -43.26
N ASP A 138 -33.06 -2.95 -44.05
CA ASP A 138 -32.01 -2.30 -44.84
C ASP A 138 -31.49 -0.93 -44.36
N ILE A 139 -30.30 -0.92 -43.72
CA ILE A 139 -29.41 0.25 -43.76
C ILE A 139 -27.97 -0.22 -43.97
N GLU A 140 -27.44 0.26 -45.09
CA GLU A 140 -26.14 0.09 -45.68
C GLU A 140 -25.00 0.66 -44.80
N SER A 141 -23.99 -0.17 -44.59
CA SER A 141 -22.56 0.13 -44.46
C SER A 141 -22.16 1.56 -44.04
N SER A 142 -22.19 1.81 -42.75
CA SER A 142 -21.14 2.59 -42.08
C SER A 142 -20.81 1.87 -40.78
N GLN A 143 -19.56 1.44 -40.65
CA GLN A 143 -19.06 0.47 -39.66
C GLN A 143 -19.16 0.98 -38.21
N LEU A 144 -20.36 1.00 -37.66
CA LEU A 144 -20.54 1.10 -36.21
C LEU A 144 -20.26 -0.28 -35.64
N ILE A 145 -19.13 -0.41 -34.95
CA ILE A 145 -18.76 -1.63 -34.23
C ILE A 145 -19.81 -1.85 -33.15
N THR A 146 -20.79 -2.71 -33.40
CA THR A 146 -21.78 -3.09 -32.40
C THR A 146 -21.17 -4.10 -31.43
N LYS A 147 -21.70 -4.17 -30.20
CA LYS A 147 -21.27 -5.16 -29.19
C LYS A 147 -21.35 -6.60 -29.72
N GLU A 148 -22.28 -6.86 -30.64
CA GLU A 148 -22.44 -8.14 -31.32
C GLU A 148 -21.24 -8.49 -32.22
N ILE A 149 -20.67 -7.51 -32.92
CA ILE A 149 -19.47 -7.69 -33.74
C ILE A 149 -18.24 -7.94 -32.84
N ILE A 150 -18.11 -7.22 -31.72
CA ILE A 150 -17.01 -7.41 -30.76
C ILE A 150 -17.04 -8.83 -30.18
N GLN A 151 -18.22 -9.34 -29.84
CA GLN A 151 -18.37 -10.69 -29.31
C GLN A 151 -17.96 -11.78 -30.31
N LYS A 152 -18.15 -11.55 -31.61
CA LYS A 152 -17.69 -12.47 -32.67
C LYS A 152 -16.18 -12.41 -32.91
N ILE A 153 -15.55 -11.23 -32.79
CA ILE A 153 -14.12 -11.02 -33.07
C ILE A 153 -13.24 -11.43 -31.89
N SER A 154 -13.70 -11.19 -30.67
CA SER A 154 -12.95 -11.44 -29.43
C SER A 154 -13.90 -11.94 -28.35
N PRO A 155 -14.12 -13.25 -28.21
CA PRO A 155 -15.03 -13.78 -27.20
C PRO A 155 -14.56 -13.44 -25.79
N ILE A 156 -15.53 -13.28 -24.88
CA ILE A 156 -15.25 -13.06 -23.46
C ILE A 156 -14.82 -14.39 -22.85
N GLU A 157 -13.70 -14.37 -22.14
CA GLU A 157 -13.16 -15.51 -21.40
C GLU A 157 -12.99 -15.14 -19.91
N ASN A 158 -13.01 -16.14 -19.03
CA ASN A 158 -12.62 -15.95 -17.64
C ASN A 158 -11.11 -16.13 -17.51
N TYR A 159 -10.46 -15.22 -16.79
CA TYR A 159 -9.04 -15.37 -16.48
C TYR A 159 -8.80 -16.47 -15.46
N TYR A 160 -7.82 -17.33 -15.72
CA TYR A 160 -7.35 -18.37 -14.80
C TYR A 160 -5.83 -18.49 -14.86
N VAL A 161 -5.23 -19.00 -13.78
CA VAL A 161 -3.80 -19.33 -13.73
C VAL A 161 -3.54 -20.52 -14.65
N GLY A 162 -2.88 -20.28 -15.78
CA GLY A 162 -2.63 -21.32 -16.80
C GLY A 162 -2.72 -20.82 -18.24
N ILE A 163 -3.17 -19.59 -18.46
CA ILE A 163 -3.16 -18.98 -19.78
C ILE A 163 -1.71 -18.58 -20.14
N PRO A 164 -1.12 -19.10 -21.22
CA PRO A 164 0.22 -18.71 -21.63
C PRO A 164 0.22 -17.24 -22.06
N MET A 165 1.01 -16.43 -21.35
CA MET A 165 1.25 -15.02 -21.64
C MET A 165 2.75 -14.76 -21.69
N GLU A 166 3.18 -14.12 -22.76
CA GLU A 166 4.47 -13.42 -22.78
C GLU A 166 4.25 -12.03 -22.18
N GLY A 167 4.43 -11.88 -20.86
CA GLY A 167 4.36 -10.59 -20.18
C GLY A 167 3.77 -10.65 -18.77
N ASP A 168 3.81 -9.51 -18.06
CA ASP A 168 3.19 -9.34 -16.75
C ASP A 168 1.65 -9.38 -16.87
N PRO A 169 0.93 -10.01 -15.93
CA PRO A 169 -0.51 -10.21 -16.00
C PRO A 169 -1.28 -8.92 -15.66
N MET A 170 -1.10 -7.86 -16.45
CA MET A 170 -1.65 -6.53 -16.22
C MET A 170 -2.38 -6.01 -17.46
N CYS A 171 -3.56 -5.42 -17.27
CA CYS A 171 -4.30 -4.77 -18.34
C CYS A 171 -3.67 -3.41 -18.68
N SER A 172 -3.21 -3.20 -19.91
CA SER A 172 -2.53 -1.94 -20.30
C SER A 172 -3.46 -0.75 -20.53
N VAL A 173 -4.79 -0.94 -20.46
CA VAL A 173 -5.77 0.16 -20.54
C VAL A 173 -6.04 0.77 -19.17
N CYS A 174 -6.25 -0.07 -18.15
CA CYS A 174 -6.56 0.39 -16.80
C CYS A 174 -5.39 0.29 -15.82
N TYR A 175 -4.28 -0.33 -16.22
CA TYR A 175 -3.09 -0.54 -15.40
C TYR A 175 -3.41 -1.33 -14.11
N ILE A 176 -4.18 -2.41 -14.24
CA ILE A 176 -4.60 -3.28 -13.13
C ILE A 176 -4.22 -4.72 -13.43
N ASP A 177 -3.67 -5.42 -12.44
CA ASP A 177 -3.38 -6.85 -12.52
C ASP A 177 -4.66 -7.69 -12.67
N PHE A 178 -4.61 -8.73 -13.52
CA PHE A 178 -5.69 -9.68 -13.71
C PHE A 178 -5.83 -10.61 -12.50
N LYS A 179 -7.08 -10.86 -12.08
CA LYS A 179 -7.44 -11.79 -11.01
C LYS A 179 -8.22 -12.96 -11.55
N ILE A 180 -8.07 -14.11 -10.89
CA ILE A 180 -8.79 -15.34 -11.25
C ILE A 180 -10.29 -15.05 -11.22
N GLY A 181 -10.98 -15.36 -12.33
CA GLY A 181 -12.40 -15.07 -12.53
C GLY A 181 -12.70 -13.69 -13.12
N ASP A 182 -11.70 -12.88 -13.45
CA ASP A 182 -11.92 -11.64 -14.18
C ASP A 182 -12.33 -11.93 -15.63
N TRP A 183 -13.31 -11.17 -16.12
CA TRP A 183 -13.72 -11.23 -17.52
C TRP A 183 -12.71 -10.51 -18.40
N ILE A 184 -12.03 -11.28 -19.23
CA ILE A 184 -11.01 -10.80 -20.14
C ILE A 184 -11.44 -11.01 -21.59
N ARG A 185 -10.83 -10.23 -22.48
CA ARG A 185 -10.89 -10.41 -23.93
C ARG A 185 -9.48 -10.53 -24.46
N ARG A 186 -9.28 -11.48 -25.36
CA ARG A 186 -8.05 -11.65 -26.13
C ARG A 186 -8.23 -11.13 -27.54
N THR A 187 -7.34 -10.25 -27.96
CA THR A 187 -7.34 -9.74 -29.34
C THR A 187 -6.70 -10.76 -30.29
N HIS A 188 -6.90 -10.61 -31.60
CA HIS A 188 -6.25 -11.46 -32.62
C HIS A 188 -4.71 -11.39 -32.56
N CYS A 189 -4.16 -10.28 -32.03
CA CYS A 189 -2.73 -10.10 -31.78
C CYS A 189 -2.29 -10.59 -30.39
N LEU A 190 -3.12 -11.39 -29.72
CA LEU A 190 -2.86 -12.08 -28.44
C LEU A 190 -2.69 -11.20 -27.21
N HIS A 191 -2.95 -9.90 -27.30
CA HIS A 191 -2.98 -9.01 -26.15
C HIS A 191 -4.25 -9.22 -25.32
N LEU A 192 -4.11 -9.13 -24.00
CA LEU A 192 -5.20 -9.30 -23.05
C LEU A 192 -5.65 -7.98 -22.42
N PHE A 193 -6.96 -7.85 -22.25
CA PHE A 193 -7.59 -6.72 -21.59
C PHE A 193 -8.80 -7.19 -20.79
N HIS A 194 -9.23 -6.42 -19.79
CA HIS A 194 -10.57 -6.63 -19.23
C HIS A 194 -11.61 -6.41 -20.32
N ALA A 195 -12.65 -7.26 -20.35
CA ALA A 195 -13.71 -7.18 -21.35
C ALA A 195 -14.31 -5.76 -21.40
N LYS A 196 -14.58 -5.16 -20.24
CA LYS A 196 -15.08 -3.79 -20.13
C LYS A 196 -14.11 -2.73 -20.67
N CYS A 197 -12.82 -2.85 -20.35
CA CYS A 197 -11.81 -1.88 -20.79
C CYS A 197 -11.66 -1.89 -22.31
N LEU A 198 -11.68 -3.08 -22.92
CA LEU A 198 -11.60 -3.19 -24.38
C LEU A 198 -12.90 -2.71 -25.03
N ASP A 199 -14.07 -3.05 -24.46
CA ASP A 199 -15.37 -2.63 -24.99
C ASP A 199 -15.51 -1.09 -24.99
N GLU A 200 -15.18 -0.43 -23.87
CA GLU A 200 -15.19 1.04 -23.79
C GLU A 200 -14.18 1.67 -24.77
N TRP A 201 -12.99 1.07 -24.90
CA TRP A 201 -11.98 1.55 -25.85
C TRP A 201 -12.47 1.51 -27.30
N LEU A 202 -13.07 0.39 -27.71
CA LEU A 202 -13.58 0.20 -29.07
C LEU A 202 -14.80 1.08 -29.35
N LEU A 203 -15.73 1.19 -28.40
CA LEU A 203 -16.94 2.01 -28.53
C LEU A 203 -16.64 3.52 -28.53
N SER A 204 -15.56 3.95 -27.87
CA SER A 204 -15.17 5.37 -27.87
C SER A 204 -14.53 5.84 -29.18
N ARG A 205 -14.06 4.93 -30.04
CA ARG A 205 -13.34 5.23 -31.27
C ARG A 205 -14.05 4.64 -32.49
N ASN A 206 -15.12 5.32 -32.95
CA ASN A 206 -16.00 4.88 -34.05
C ASN A 206 -15.37 4.71 -35.44
N LEU A 207 -14.09 5.03 -35.66
CA LEU A 207 -13.53 5.13 -37.02
C LEU A 207 -12.58 4.00 -37.41
N THR A 208 -11.79 3.44 -36.49
CA THR A 208 -11.01 2.21 -36.72
C THR A 208 -10.69 1.54 -35.39
N PRO A 209 -11.20 0.32 -35.12
CA PRO A 209 -10.85 -0.40 -33.90
C PRO A 209 -9.40 -0.87 -34.00
N LYS A 210 -8.55 -0.41 -33.09
CA LYS A 210 -7.12 -0.80 -33.02
C LYS A 210 -6.76 -1.31 -31.64
N CYS A 211 -5.83 -2.25 -31.58
CA CYS A 211 -5.32 -2.79 -30.31
C CYS A 211 -4.62 -1.68 -29.49
N PRO A 212 -4.95 -1.49 -28.20
CA PRO A 212 -4.29 -0.50 -27.35
C PRO A 212 -2.78 -0.70 -27.15
N THR A 213 -2.29 -1.93 -27.33
CA THR A 213 -0.88 -2.27 -27.07
C THR A 213 -0.01 -2.20 -28.32
N CYS A 214 -0.51 -2.62 -29.48
CA CYS A 214 0.27 -2.72 -30.71
C CYS A 214 -0.32 -1.97 -31.91
N GLU A 215 -1.44 -1.27 -31.73
CA GLU A 215 -2.13 -0.46 -32.72
C GLU A 215 -2.60 -1.20 -34.00
N ARG A 216 -2.46 -2.53 -34.05
CA ARG A 216 -2.96 -3.32 -35.18
C ARG A 216 -4.49 -3.23 -35.28
N PRO A 217 -5.04 -3.06 -36.49
CA PRO A 217 -6.49 -2.99 -36.69
C PRO A 217 -7.14 -4.34 -36.38
N PHE A 218 -8.37 -4.32 -35.86
CA PHE A 218 -9.13 -5.54 -35.59
C PHE A 218 -9.76 -6.18 -36.83
N LEU A 219 -9.89 -5.40 -37.91
CA LEU A 219 -10.44 -5.81 -39.20
C LEU A 219 -9.40 -5.38 -40.25
N GLU A 220 -8.94 -6.34 -41.04
CA GLU A 220 -8.24 -6.08 -42.31
C GLU A 220 -9.27 -5.93 -43.44
#